data_AF-A0A7C1C5H2-F1
#
_entry.id   AF-A0A7C1C5H2-F1
#
_cell.length_a   1.000
_cell.length_b   1.000
_cell.length_c   1.000
_cell.angle_alpha   90.00
_cell.angle_beta   90.00
_cell.angle_gamma   90.00
#
_symmetry.space_group_name_H-M   'P 1'
#
loop_
_entity.id
_entity.type
_entity.pdbx_description
1 polymer ?
#
loop_
_entity_poly.entity_id
_entity_poly.type
_entity_poly.pdbx_seq_one_letter_code
_entity_poly.pdbx_strand_id
1 'polypeptide(L)'
;MKKAKKNLVTDVEFEKFDSVYNAGMKDLNKNNKAILKNEKNLDIRDIDNYLQRWETNLNQANLWKNKIQDRIKILNNDLFNIAMLKEQWELTYKNARESGVPNNVLTSVSELITKLKTFEKDIKKQQNESLKKQNNLTKTLLIIDSTITALNNQKSTIQSDYLRQDSPPLWNAADSTINAVSLKKLINQSFETNQKSFTLFIESNKNIYIFHTILFFILWGLLFFLYKYSSKQGFAEDNQDENKVELTKARDVISRHVISALIIGLFFSLWFYPSMIISVIEVIQLSYIIIAIIFLPAFLNKKIKPFLYAILIIFFINIFQVMIPAKTLFTRIILLTENILGTWILYQVIKSGKTISVSLKENKWEFFLKLVPVFFAFLVASFIANVFGFVNIAVLLSNTVVNSIINFIIVVLVVRVLNSAFSILLRMPLVLKLNLIRNHLYLIEKRIHQTVRLIAILLWFKSIFKNLNIYD
;
A
#
# COMPACT_ATOMS: atom_id res chain seq x y z
N MET A 1 20.94 -39.64 -2.97
CA MET A 1 19.96 -39.30 -1.91
C MET A 1 19.62 -37.80 -1.79
N LYS A 2 20.59 -36.86 -1.73
CA LYS A 2 20.29 -35.40 -1.66
C LYS A 2 19.43 -34.87 -2.82
N LYS A 3 19.69 -35.32 -4.07
CA LYS A 3 18.95 -34.89 -5.28
C LYS A 3 17.50 -35.39 -5.30
N ALA A 4 17.27 -36.66 -4.93
CA ALA A 4 15.92 -37.24 -4.81
C ALA A 4 15.10 -36.58 -3.68
N LYS A 5 15.73 -36.26 -2.54
CA LYS A 5 15.08 -35.53 -1.44
C LYS A 5 14.72 -34.09 -1.83
N LYS A 6 15.56 -33.43 -2.65
CA LYS A 6 15.27 -32.10 -3.21
C LYS A 6 14.09 -32.14 -4.18
N ASN A 7 14.03 -33.15 -5.05
CA ASN A 7 12.94 -33.32 -6.02
C ASN A 7 11.57 -33.55 -5.33
N LEU A 8 11.54 -34.37 -4.26
CA LEU A 8 10.34 -34.58 -3.42
C LEU A 8 9.84 -33.30 -2.75
N VAL A 9 10.74 -32.42 -2.28
CA VAL A 9 10.35 -31.14 -1.67
C VAL A 9 9.75 -30.19 -2.69
N THR A 10 10.33 -30.12 -3.90
CA THR A 10 9.77 -29.33 -5.01
C THR A 10 8.40 -29.82 -5.47
N ASP A 11 8.11 -31.11 -5.39
CA ASP A 11 6.80 -31.65 -5.77
C ASP A 11 5.70 -31.26 -4.76
N VAL A 12 5.98 -31.34 -3.46
CA VAL A 12 5.05 -30.92 -2.40
C VAL A 12 4.78 -29.41 -2.44
N GLU A 13 5.80 -28.60 -2.72
CA GLU A 13 5.62 -27.15 -2.88
C GLU A 13 4.80 -26.81 -4.14
N PHE A 14 4.95 -27.61 -5.20
CA PHE A 14 4.20 -27.41 -6.44
C PHE A 14 2.73 -27.84 -6.32
N GLU A 15 2.43 -28.89 -5.55
CA GLU A 15 1.03 -29.27 -5.24
C GLU A 15 0.29 -28.18 -4.46
N LYS A 16 0.96 -27.56 -3.47
CA LYS A 16 0.40 -26.39 -2.76
C LYS A 16 0.17 -25.22 -3.71
N PHE A 17 1.11 -24.98 -4.62
CA PHE A 17 0.97 -23.98 -5.67
C PHE A 17 -0.24 -24.25 -6.56
N ASP A 18 -0.47 -25.50 -6.97
CA ASP A 18 -1.58 -25.86 -7.85
C ASP A 18 -2.96 -25.57 -7.24
N SER A 19 -3.12 -25.80 -5.94
CA SER A 19 -4.35 -25.45 -5.22
C SER A 19 -4.60 -23.93 -5.25
N VAL A 20 -3.57 -23.14 -4.93
CA VAL A 20 -3.63 -21.66 -4.91
C VAL A 20 -3.87 -21.11 -6.31
N TYR A 21 -3.20 -21.64 -7.33
CA TYR A 21 -3.36 -21.25 -8.73
C TYR A 21 -4.79 -21.48 -9.20
N ASN A 22 -5.36 -22.67 -8.99
CA ASN A 22 -6.70 -23.00 -9.46
C ASN A 22 -7.78 -22.16 -8.77
N ALA A 23 -7.65 -21.93 -7.46
CA ALA A 23 -8.57 -21.05 -6.72
C ALA A 23 -8.48 -19.60 -7.22
N GLY A 24 -7.27 -19.07 -7.35
CA GLY A 24 -7.05 -17.70 -7.82
C GLY A 24 -7.54 -17.47 -9.26
N MET A 25 -7.35 -18.46 -10.14
CA MET A 25 -7.86 -18.44 -11.51
C MET A 25 -9.38 -18.40 -11.60
N LYS A 26 -10.08 -19.09 -10.69
CA LYS A 26 -11.55 -19.09 -10.62
C LYS A 26 -12.07 -17.72 -10.15
N ASP A 27 -11.41 -17.14 -9.15
CA ASP A 27 -11.78 -15.82 -8.62
C ASP A 27 -11.56 -14.71 -9.64
N LEU A 28 -10.44 -14.73 -10.36
CA LEU A 28 -10.15 -13.80 -11.46
C LEU A 28 -11.27 -13.76 -12.51
N ASN A 29 -11.67 -14.94 -12.99
CA ASN A 29 -12.73 -15.05 -13.99
C ASN A 29 -14.10 -14.56 -13.48
N LYS A 30 -14.40 -14.77 -12.19
CA LYS A 30 -15.63 -14.28 -11.57
C LYS A 30 -15.62 -12.76 -11.44
N ASN A 31 -14.50 -12.17 -11.03
CA ASN A 31 -14.35 -10.73 -10.86
C ASN A 31 -14.40 -9.99 -12.20
N ASN A 32 -13.78 -10.54 -13.25
CA ASN A 32 -13.81 -9.94 -14.58
C ASN A 32 -15.25 -9.75 -15.10
N LYS A 33 -16.08 -10.79 -14.97
CA LYS A 33 -17.49 -10.72 -15.38
C LYS A 33 -18.33 -9.72 -14.58
N ALA A 34 -17.98 -9.46 -13.33
CA ALA A 34 -18.69 -8.50 -12.50
C ALA A 34 -18.37 -7.05 -12.89
N ILE A 35 -17.12 -6.76 -13.25
CA ILE A 35 -16.67 -5.41 -13.64
C ILE A 35 -17.28 -5.01 -14.99
N LEU A 36 -17.21 -5.89 -15.99
CA LEU A 36 -17.82 -5.68 -17.31
C LEU A 36 -19.33 -5.41 -17.22
N LYS A 37 -20.00 -5.85 -16.16
CA LYS A 37 -21.44 -5.61 -15.94
C LYS A 37 -21.74 -4.22 -15.35
N ASN A 38 -20.76 -3.59 -14.70
CA ASN A 38 -20.91 -2.32 -13.98
C ASN A 38 -20.18 -1.14 -14.64
N GLU A 39 -19.46 -1.34 -15.75
CA GLU A 39 -18.63 -0.34 -16.43
C GLU A 39 -19.30 1.02 -16.66
N LYS A 40 -20.62 1.06 -16.89
CA LYS A 40 -21.33 2.29 -17.27
C LYS A 40 -21.50 3.33 -16.15
N ASN A 41 -21.30 2.97 -14.87
CA ASN A 41 -21.58 3.86 -13.74
C ASN A 41 -20.38 4.09 -12.80
N LEU A 42 -19.17 3.68 -13.19
CA LEU A 42 -17.99 3.82 -12.34
C LEU A 42 -17.57 5.28 -12.21
N ASP A 43 -17.23 5.69 -10.98
CA ASP A 43 -16.50 6.93 -10.73
C ASP A 43 -14.98 6.71 -10.77
N ILE A 44 -14.18 7.78 -10.67
CA ILE A 44 -12.71 7.68 -10.71
C ILE A 44 -12.16 6.85 -9.55
N ARG A 45 -12.78 6.91 -8.37
CA ARG A 45 -12.35 6.16 -7.19
C ARG A 45 -12.65 4.67 -7.36
N ASP A 46 -13.79 4.32 -7.95
CA ASP A 46 -14.13 2.95 -8.35
C ASP A 46 -13.12 2.42 -9.37
N ILE A 47 -12.74 3.24 -10.35
CA ILE A 47 -11.73 2.86 -11.34
C ILE A 47 -10.37 2.65 -10.67
N ASP A 48 -9.93 3.54 -9.79
CA ASP A 48 -8.68 3.38 -9.03
C ASP A 48 -8.72 2.13 -8.14
N ASN A 49 -9.86 1.83 -7.51
CA ASN A 49 -10.10 0.60 -6.76
C ASN A 49 -9.89 -0.64 -7.64
N TYR A 50 -10.49 -0.64 -8.82
CA TYR A 50 -10.37 -1.76 -9.77
C TYR A 50 -8.95 -1.88 -10.32
N LEU A 51 -8.32 -0.77 -10.72
CA LEU A 51 -6.94 -0.73 -11.22
C LEU A 51 -6.00 -1.36 -10.21
N GLN A 52 -6.03 -0.92 -8.96
CA GLN A 52 -5.14 -1.42 -7.92
C GLN A 52 -5.36 -2.92 -7.63
N ARG A 53 -6.62 -3.38 -7.71
CA ARG A 53 -6.95 -4.80 -7.59
C ARG A 53 -6.41 -5.61 -8.76
N TRP A 54 -6.54 -5.11 -9.99
CA TRP A 54 -6.01 -5.78 -11.18
C TRP A 54 -4.48 -5.77 -11.23
N GLU A 55 -3.83 -4.71 -10.77
CA GLU A 55 -2.37 -4.67 -10.58
C GLU A 55 -1.90 -5.69 -9.54
N THR A 56 -2.64 -5.85 -8.44
CA THR A 56 -2.36 -6.90 -7.44
C THR A 56 -2.47 -8.28 -8.07
N ASN A 57 -3.51 -8.51 -8.88
CA ASN A 57 -3.68 -9.76 -9.61
C ASN A 57 -2.57 -9.98 -10.66
N LEU A 58 -2.12 -8.92 -11.34
CA LEU A 58 -1.02 -8.96 -12.30
C LEU A 58 0.28 -9.41 -11.61
N ASN A 59 0.59 -8.81 -10.46
CA ASN A 59 1.75 -9.18 -9.65
C ASN A 59 1.69 -10.66 -9.25
N GLN A 60 0.53 -11.13 -8.78
CA GLN A 60 0.33 -12.52 -8.40
C GLN A 60 0.45 -13.48 -9.60
N ALA A 61 -0.14 -13.13 -10.74
CA ALA A 61 -0.04 -13.89 -11.97
C ALA A 61 1.41 -13.99 -12.47
N ASN A 62 2.21 -12.92 -12.32
CA ASN A 62 3.63 -12.94 -12.62
C ASN A 62 4.43 -13.84 -11.67
N LEU A 63 4.09 -13.89 -10.38
CA LEU A 63 4.70 -14.85 -9.46
C LEU A 63 4.40 -16.30 -9.87
N TRP A 64 3.15 -16.59 -10.29
CA TRP A 64 2.78 -17.90 -10.80
C TRP A 64 3.52 -18.25 -12.10
N LYS A 65 3.70 -17.26 -12.99
CA LYS A 65 4.44 -17.42 -14.24
C LYS A 65 5.87 -17.87 -13.98
N ASN A 66 6.55 -17.20 -13.06
CA ASN A 66 7.92 -17.52 -12.68
C ASN A 66 8.01 -18.94 -12.09
N LYS A 67 7.10 -19.31 -11.18
CA LYS A 67 7.07 -20.67 -10.60
C LYS A 67 6.85 -21.77 -11.64
N ILE A 68 5.94 -21.56 -12.60
CA ILE A 68 5.69 -22.52 -13.68
C ILE A 68 6.92 -22.61 -14.59
N GLN A 69 7.56 -21.49 -14.93
CA GLN A 69 8.77 -21.47 -15.75
C GLN A 69 9.93 -22.23 -15.07
N ASP A 70 10.13 -22.01 -13.76
CA ASP A 70 11.12 -22.74 -12.98
C ASP A 70 10.83 -24.24 -12.97
N ARG A 71 9.56 -24.64 -12.79
CA ARG A 71 9.15 -26.04 -12.86
C ARG A 71 9.44 -26.67 -14.23
N ILE A 72 9.09 -25.99 -15.32
CA ILE A 72 9.37 -26.46 -16.68
C ILE A 72 10.88 -26.63 -16.89
N LYS A 73 11.70 -25.70 -16.39
CA LYS A 73 13.17 -25.80 -16.47
C LYS A 73 13.69 -27.03 -15.71
N ILE A 74 13.17 -27.32 -14.52
CA ILE A 74 13.52 -28.52 -13.76
C ILE A 74 13.14 -29.79 -14.53
N LEU A 75 11.90 -29.86 -15.03
CA LEU A 75 11.40 -31.02 -15.77
C LEU A 75 12.20 -31.27 -17.07
N ASN A 76 12.57 -30.20 -17.80
CA ASN A 76 13.43 -30.30 -18.98
C ASN A 76 14.81 -30.90 -18.64
N ASN A 77 15.41 -30.43 -17.54
CA ASN A 77 16.68 -30.95 -17.08
C ASN A 77 16.59 -32.41 -16.62
N ASP A 78 15.50 -32.81 -15.96
CA ASP A 78 15.27 -34.19 -15.55
C ASP A 78 15.04 -35.11 -16.76
N LEU A 79 14.29 -34.67 -17.77
CA LEU A 79 14.15 -35.40 -19.04
C LEU A 79 15.48 -35.58 -19.75
N PHE A 80 16.31 -34.54 -19.80
CA PHE A 80 17.65 -34.63 -20.38
C PHE A 80 18.52 -35.66 -19.64
N ASN A 81 18.53 -35.63 -18.30
CA ASN A 81 19.29 -36.59 -17.49
C ASN A 81 18.79 -38.03 -17.65
N ILE A 82 17.48 -38.24 -17.73
CA ILE A 82 16.90 -39.58 -17.94
C ILE A 82 17.22 -40.11 -19.34
N ALA A 83 17.19 -39.25 -20.36
CA ALA A 83 17.55 -39.64 -21.72
C ALA A 83 19.00 -40.15 -21.77
N MET A 84 19.94 -39.42 -21.18
CA MET A 84 21.34 -39.80 -21.06
C MET A 84 21.53 -41.13 -20.30
N LEU A 85 20.86 -41.28 -19.14
CA LEU A 85 20.93 -42.51 -18.34
C LEU A 85 20.35 -43.71 -19.10
N LYS A 86 19.22 -43.52 -19.79
CA LYS A 86 18.57 -44.58 -20.56
C LYS A 86 19.48 -45.07 -21.69
N GLU A 87 20.08 -44.15 -22.44
CA GLU A 87 21.04 -44.47 -23.51
C GLU A 87 22.24 -45.24 -22.96
N GLN A 88 22.83 -44.78 -21.84
CA GLN A 88 23.94 -45.46 -21.19
C GLN A 88 23.58 -46.90 -20.76
N TRP A 89 22.39 -47.09 -20.16
CA TRP A 89 21.95 -48.42 -19.71
C TRP A 89 21.53 -49.33 -20.87
N GLU A 90 20.98 -48.78 -21.97
CA GLU A 90 20.70 -49.53 -23.20
C GLU A 90 22.01 -50.04 -23.86
N LEU A 91 23.05 -49.20 -23.91
CA LEU A 91 24.39 -49.62 -24.34
C LEU A 91 25.00 -50.67 -23.40
N THR A 92 24.83 -50.49 -22.09
CA THR A 92 25.31 -51.44 -21.07
C THR A 92 24.63 -52.80 -21.23
N TYR A 93 23.33 -52.82 -21.48
CA TYR A 93 22.57 -54.05 -21.75
C TYR A 93 23.09 -54.77 -23.00
N LYS A 94 23.34 -54.02 -24.09
CA LYS A 94 23.88 -54.58 -25.33
C LYS A 94 25.24 -55.23 -25.10
N ASN A 95 26.17 -54.52 -24.46
CA ASN A 95 27.52 -55.03 -24.17
C ASN A 95 27.50 -56.24 -23.22
N ALA A 96 26.64 -56.23 -22.20
CA ALA A 96 26.50 -57.35 -21.26
C ALA A 96 25.95 -58.60 -21.95
N ARG A 97 25.04 -58.45 -22.92
CA ARG A 97 24.51 -59.56 -23.72
C ARG A 97 25.60 -60.16 -24.63
N GLU A 98 26.38 -59.31 -25.29
CA GLU A 98 27.49 -59.74 -26.15
C GLU A 98 28.61 -60.45 -25.35
N SER A 99 28.84 -60.04 -24.11
CA SER A 99 29.87 -60.60 -23.23
C SER A 99 29.46 -61.88 -22.49
N GLY A 100 28.25 -62.41 -22.74
CA GLY A 100 27.78 -63.66 -22.12
C GLY A 100 27.51 -63.58 -20.60
N VAL A 101 27.16 -62.39 -20.09
CA VAL A 101 26.89 -62.18 -18.66
C VAL A 101 25.65 -62.99 -18.21
N PRO A 102 25.61 -63.51 -16.97
CA PRO A 102 24.48 -64.29 -16.46
C PRO A 102 23.10 -63.61 -16.62
N ASN A 103 22.08 -64.42 -16.93
CA ASN A 103 20.72 -63.96 -17.23
C ASN A 103 20.08 -63.09 -16.13
N ASN A 104 20.39 -63.34 -14.86
CA ASN A 104 19.87 -62.54 -13.74
C ASN A 104 20.31 -61.06 -13.81
N VAL A 105 21.53 -60.80 -14.25
CA VAL A 105 22.06 -59.44 -14.46
C VAL A 105 21.37 -58.78 -15.65
N LEU A 106 21.19 -59.51 -16.76
CA LEU A 106 20.46 -59.01 -17.93
C LEU A 106 19.02 -58.62 -17.57
N THR A 107 18.33 -59.44 -16.77
CA THR A 107 16.98 -59.12 -16.29
C THR A 107 16.98 -57.83 -15.45
N SER A 108 17.90 -57.70 -14.49
CA SER A 108 18.00 -56.49 -13.65
C SER A 108 18.25 -55.21 -14.45
N VAL A 109 19.12 -55.26 -15.47
CA VAL A 109 19.35 -54.10 -16.35
C VAL A 109 18.12 -53.78 -17.19
N SER A 110 17.43 -54.80 -17.73
CA SER A 110 16.20 -54.60 -18.50
C SER A 110 15.06 -54.00 -17.66
N GLU A 111 14.93 -54.41 -16.39
CA GLU A 111 13.98 -53.84 -15.44
C GLU A 111 14.32 -52.38 -15.12
N LEU A 112 15.60 -52.05 -14.97
CA LEU A 112 16.04 -50.66 -14.76
C LEU A 112 15.71 -49.78 -15.97
N ILE A 113 15.99 -50.24 -17.19
CA ILE A 113 15.61 -49.53 -18.42
C ILE A 113 14.10 -49.31 -18.48
N THR A 114 13.31 -50.33 -18.11
CA THR A 114 11.85 -50.24 -18.05
C THR A 114 11.40 -49.20 -17.03
N LYS A 115 11.98 -49.19 -15.83
CA LYS A 115 11.72 -48.17 -14.79
C LYS A 115 12.08 -46.76 -15.29
N LEU A 116 13.21 -46.60 -15.99
CA LEU A 116 13.60 -45.31 -16.58
C LEU A 116 12.61 -44.84 -17.66
N LYS A 117 12.10 -45.75 -18.51
CA LYS A 117 11.06 -45.45 -19.52
C LYS A 117 9.75 -45.00 -18.86
N THR A 118 9.32 -45.68 -17.80
CA THR A 118 8.13 -45.26 -17.03
C THR A 118 8.34 -43.88 -16.41
N PHE A 119 9.50 -43.65 -15.80
CA PHE A 119 9.82 -42.36 -15.19
C PHE A 119 9.89 -41.23 -16.24
N GLU A 120 10.47 -41.49 -17.42
CA GLU A 120 10.46 -40.55 -18.56
C GLU A 120 9.02 -40.17 -18.96
N LYS A 121 8.12 -41.16 -19.06
CA LYS A 121 6.71 -40.94 -19.39
C LYS A 121 6.00 -40.08 -18.35
N ASP A 122 6.25 -40.34 -17.06
CA ASP A 122 5.65 -39.57 -15.97
C ASP A 122 6.13 -38.11 -15.97
N ILE A 123 7.44 -37.88 -16.17
CA ILE A 123 7.96 -36.51 -16.27
C ILE A 123 7.42 -35.78 -17.51
N LYS A 124 7.32 -36.46 -18.67
CA LYS A 124 6.68 -35.88 -19.87
C LYS A 124 5.24 -35.49 -19.62
N LYS A 125 4.48 -36.29 -18.86
CA LYS A 125 3.11 -35.95 -18.47
C LYS A 125 3.07 -34.68 -17.63
N GLN A 126 3.91 -34.57 -16.61
CA GLN A 126 4.00 -33.36 -15.76
C GLN A 126 4.46 -32.12 -16.54
N GLN A 127 5.37 -32.29 -17.51
CA GLN A 127 5.83 -31.21 -18.39
C GLN A 127 4.67 -30.69 -19.24
N ASN A 128 3.91 -31.59 -19.87
CA ASN A 128 2.73 -31.23 -20.66
C ASN A 128 1.67 -30.52 -19.82
N GLU A 129 1.43 -30.96 -18.58
CA GLU A 129 0.53 -30.28 -17.65
C GLU A 129 1.04 -28.87 -17.28
N SER A 130 2.33 -28.72 -17.04
CA SER A 130 2.95 -27.42 -16.73
C SER A 130 2.89 -26.46 -17.92
N LEU A 131 3.10 -26.95 -19.15
CA LEU A 131 2.94 -26.16 -20.38
C LEU A 131 1.48 -25.74 -20.60
N LYS A 132 0.51 -26.60 -20.33
CA LYS A 132 -0.92 -26.22 -20.35
C LYS A 132 -1.23 -25.10 -19.37
N LYS A 133 -0.69 -25.17 -18.14
CA LYS A 133 -0.82 -24.10 -17.14
C LYS A 133 -0.18 -22.80 -17.62
N GLN A 134 1.02 -22.86 -18.22
CA GLN A 134 1.68 -21.69 -18.82
C GLN A 134 0.83 -21.02 -19.90
N ASN A 135 0.24 -21.80 -20.81
CA ASN A 135 -0.64 -21.28 -21.86
C ASN A 135 -1.90 -20.62 -21.27
N ASN A 136 -2.55 -21.24 -20.29
CA ASN A 136 -3.71 -20.68 -19.62
C ASN A 136 -3.39 -19.39 -18.85
N LEU A 137 -2.25 -19.36 -18.15
CA LEU A 137 -1.79 -18.18 -17.44
C LEU A 137 -1.46 -17.03 -18.41
N THR A 138 -0.85 -17.33 -19.57
CA THR A 138 -0.57 -16.33 -20.60
C THR A 138 -1.86 -15.68 -21.12
N LYS A 139 -2.91 -16.47 -21.39
CA LYS A 139 -4.24 -15.93 -21.74
C LYS A 139 -4.82 -15.05 -20.64
N THR A 140 -4.58 -15.40 -19.38
CA THR A 140 -5.07 -14.64 -18.23
C THR A 140 -4.34 -13.32 -18.07
N LEU A 141 -3.02 -13.31 -18.25
CA LEU A 141 -2.21 -12.09 -18.26
C LEU A 141 -2.70 -11.13 -19.35
N LEU A 142 -2.99 -11.62 -20.55
CA LEU A 142 -3.57 -10.79 -21.62
C LEU A 142 -4.93 -10.18 -21.23
N ILE A 143 -5.78 -10.91 -20.50
CA ILE A 143 -7.05 -10.39 -19.98
C ILE A 143 -6.81 -9.33 -18.89
N ILE A 144 -5.85 -9.56 -17.99
CA ILE A 144 -5.50 -8.60 -16.94
C ILE A 144 -5.00 -7.31 -17.57
N ASP A 145 -4.05 -7.39 -18.49
CA ASP A 145 -3.45 -6.23 -19.16
C ASP A 145 -4.49 -5.45 -19.98
N SER A 146 -5.37 -6.15 -20.71
CA SER A 146 -6.43 -5.49 -21.46
C SER A 146 -7.45 -4.80 -20.56
N THR A 147 -7.77 -5.39 -19.40
CA THR A 147 -8.68 -4.78 -18.43
C THR A 147 -8.06 -3.56 -17.76
N ILE A 148 -6.78 -3.63 -17.36
CA ILE A 148 -6.04 -2.47 -16.84
C ILE A 148 -6.02 -1.33 -17.88
N THR A 149 -5.75 -1.66 -19.14
CA THR A 149 -5.75 -0.69 -20.24
C THR A 149 -7.14 -0.06 -20.44
N ALA A 150 -8.20 -0.85 -20.42
CA ALA A 150 -9.58 -0.36 -20.53
C ALA A 150 -9.96 0.58 -19.38
N LEU A 151 -9.61 0.22 -18.14
CA LEU A 151 -9.83 1.04 -16.96
C LEU A 151 -9.05 2.36 -17.02
N ASN A 152 -7.78 2.34 -17.45
CA ASN A 152 -6.99 3.56 -17.64
C ASN A 152 -7.59 4.47 -18.72
N ASN A 153 -8.08 3.91 -19.83
CA ASN A 153 -8.76 4.68 -20.87
C ASN A 153 -10.07 5.30 -20.35
N GLN A 154 -10.83 4.54 -19.55
CA GLN A 154 -12.04 5.06 -18.91
C GLN A 154 -11.72 6.18 -17.92
N LYS A 155 -10.65 6.02 -17.12
CA LYS A 155 -10.15 7.07 -16.22
C LYS A 155 -9.80 8.34 -17.00
N SER A 156 -9.05 8.20 -18.09
CA SER A 156 -8.68 9.33 -18.96
C SER A 156 -9.90 10.01 -19.57
N THR A 157 -10.96 9.26 -19.92
CA THR A 157 -12.21 9.81 -20.45
C THR A 157 -12.96 10.62 -19.38
N ILE A 158 -13.02 10.13 -18.14
CA ILE A 158 -13.63 10.91 -17.05
C ILE A 158 -12.80 12.18 -16.77
N GLN A 159 -11.47 12.07 -16.85
CA GLN A 159 -10.58 13.21 -16.65
C GLN A 159 -10.74 14.29 -17.73
N SER A 160 -10.96 13.92 -19.00
CA SER A 160 -11.27 14.90 -20.05
C SER A 160 -12.63 15.56 -19.87
N ASP A 161 -13.56 14.88 -19.19
CA ASP A 161 -14.94 15.32 -19.02
C ASP A 161 -15.20 16.03 -17.67
N TYR A 162 -14.17 16.40 -16.89
CA TYR A 162 -14.37 17.06 -15.60
C TYR A 162 -15.23 18.34 -15.65
N LEU A 163 -15.12 19.09 -16.74
CA LEU A 163 -15.88 20.33 -16.93
C LEU A 163 -17.25 20.10 -17.58
N ARG A 164 -17.58 18.84 -17.89
CA ARG A 164 -18.88 18.46 -18.44
C ARG A 164 -19.82 18.08 -17.30
N GLN A 165 -21.07 18.51 -17.41
CA GLN A 165 -22.11 18.12 -16.46
C GLN A 165 -22.36 16.60 -16.56
N ASP A 166 -22.12 15.88 -15.47
CA ASP A 166 -22.16 14.42 -15.39
C ASP A 166 -23.31 13.89 -14.52
N SER A 167 -24.11 14.78 -13.96
CA SER A 167 -25.32 14.47 -13.18
C SER A 167 -26.34 15.60 -13.28
N PRO A 168 -27.65 15.33 -13.06
CA PRO A 168 -28.63 16.40 -12.97
C PRO A 168 -28.29 17.33 -11.77
N PRO A 169 -28.65 18.61 -11.85
CA PRO A 169 -28.56 19.52 -10.70
C PRO A 169 -29.33 18.96 -9.50
N LEU A 170 -28.95 19.34 -8.28
CA LEU A 170 -29.52 18.74 -7.07
C LEU A 170 -31.05 18.89 -6.97
N TRP A 171 -31.60 20.01 -7.42
CA TRP A 171 -33.06 20.24 -7.42
C TRP A 171 -33.82 19.42 -8.46
N ASN A 172 -33.13 18.85 -9.45
CA ASN A 172 -33.68 17.97 -10.48
C ASN A 172 -33.25 16.52 -10.31
N ALA A 173 -32.47 16.21 -9.27
CA ALA A 173 -32.02 14.86 -9.01
C ALA A 173 -33.22 14.04 -8.51
N ALA A 174 -33.71 13.12 -9.35
CA ALA A 174 -34.73 12.18 -8.94
C ALA A 174 -34.24 11.41 -7.70
N ASP A 175 -35.17 11.17 -6.78
CA ASP A 175 -34.91 10.50 -5.51
C ASP A 175 -34.57 9.03 -5.76
N SER A 176 -33.32 8.76 -6.15
CA SER A 176 -32.77 7.41 -6.22
C SER A 176 -32.36 6.94 -4.82
N THR A 177 -33.12 7.33 -3.79
CA THR A 177 -32.76 7.13 -2.40
C THR A 177 -32.62 5.63 -2.14
N ILE A 178 -31.49 5.32 -1.54
CA ILE A 178 -31.09 4.00 -1.12
C ILE A 178 -32.15 3.50 -0.11
N ASN A 179 -32.95 2.50 -0.48
CA ASN A 179 -33.75 1.76 0.49
C ASN A 179 -32.81 1.19 1.58
N ALA A 180 -33.11 1.34 2.87
CA ALA A 180 -32.24 0.87 3.95
C ALA A 180 -31.87 -0.63 3.82
N VAL A 181 -32.79 -1.43 3.28
CA VAL A 181 -32.56 -2.85 2.93
C VAL A 181 -31.52 -3.02 1.81
N SER A 182 -31.51 -2.13 0.81
CA SER A 182 -30.49 -2.11 -0.25
C SER A 182 -29.13 -1.61 0.25
N LEU A 183 -29.10 -0.65 1.19
CA LEU A 183 -27.86 -0.17 1.81
C LEU A 183 -27.17 -1.29 2.59
N LYS A 184 -27.92 -2.00 3.44
CA LYS A 184 -27.38 -3.12 4.22
C LYS A 184 -26.81 -4.22 3.31
N LYS A 185 -27.50 -4.51 2.20
CA LYS A 185 -27.03 -5.49 1.21
C LYS A 185 -25.74 -5.03 0.53
N LEU A 186 -25.65 -3.77 0.11
CA LEU A 186 -24.45 -3.20 -0.51
C LEU A 186 -23.26 -3.16 0.45
N ILE A 187 -23.49 -2.77 1.71
CA ILE A 187 -22.46 -2.77 2.75
C ILE A 187 -21.95 -4.18 3.00
N ASN A 188 -22.83 -5.16 3.18
CA ASN A 188 -22.43 -6.55 3.42
C ASN A 188 -21.64 -7.13 2.23
N GLN A 189 -22.09 -6.89 1.00
CA GLN A 189 -21.37 -7.33 -0.20
C GLN A 189 -19.99 -6.68 -0.33
N SER A 190 -19.90 -5.38 -0.03
CA SER A 190 -18.64 -4.64 -0.04
C SER A 190 -17.71 -5.15 1.05
N PHE A 191 -18.23 -5.41 2.26
CA PHE A 191 -17.44 -5.96 3.37
C PHE A 191 -16.90 -7.35 3.06
N GLU A 192 -17.73 -8.28 2.55
CA GLU A 192 -17.26 -9.61 2.14
C GLU A 192 -16.18 -9.54 1.04
N THR A 193 -16.33 -8.61 0.10
CA THR A 193 -15.38 -8.40 -1.00
C THR A 193 -14.07 -7.79 -0.50
N ASN A 194 -14.16 -6.80 0.40
CA ASN A 194 -13.01 -6.15 1.00
C ASN A 194 -12.24 -7.11 1.91
N GLN A 195 -12.94 -7.93 2.69
CA GLN A 195 -12.31 -8.95 3.54
C GLN A 195 -11.51 -9.95 2.71
N LYS A 196 -12.08 -10.47 1.61
CA LYS A 196 -11.37 -11.39 0.71
C LYS A 196 -10.16 -10.71 0.07
N SER A 197 -10.32 -9.47 -0.38
CA SER A 197 -9.23 -8.69 -0.99
C SER A 197 -8.11 -8.41 0.01
N PHE A 198 -8.45 -8.12 1.26
CA PHE A 198 -7.49 -7.93 2.34
C PHE A 198 -6.72 -9.21 2.66
N THR A 199 -7.40 -10.36 2.78
CA THR A 199 -6.74 -11.65 3.00
C THR A 199 -5.77 -11.98 1.86
N LEU A 200 -6.22 -11.83 0.60
CA LEU A 200 -5.37 -12.06 -0.57
C LEU A 200 -4.17 -11.10 -0.60
N PHE A 201 -4.37 -9.84 -0.20
CA PHE A 201 -3.29 -8.86 -0.11
C PHE A 201 -2.24 -9.28 0.93
N ILE A 202 -2.65 -9.70 2.13
CA ILE A 202 -1.73 -10.17 3.17
C ILE A 202 -1.00 -11.44 2.75
N GLU A 203 -1.71 -12.41 2.14
CA GLU A 203 -1.11 -13.65 1.66
C GLU A 203 -0.08 -13.40 0.55
N SER A 204 -0.41 -12.52 -0.40
CA SER A 204 0.48 -12.15 -1.51
C SER A 204 1.72 -11.39 -1.04
N ASN A 205 1.60 -10.65 0.06
CA ASN A 205 2.68 -9.83 0.62
C ASN A 205 3.27 -10.40 1.92
N LYS A 206 3.10 -11.70 2.21
CA LYS A 206 3.48 -12.31 3.49
C LYS A 206 4.93 -12.04 3.89
N ASN A 207 5.88 -12.14 2.96
CA ASN A 207 7.29 -11.89 3.24
C ASN A 207 7.56 -10.42 3.60
N ILE A 208 6.90 -9.49 2.88
CA ILE A 208 6.99 -8.05 3.14
C ILE A 208 6.37 -7.73 4.50
N TYR A 209 5.23 -8.34 4.83
CA TYR A 209 4.58 -8.20 6.13
C TYR A 209 5.47 -8.66 7.30
N ILE A 210 6.13 -9.82 7.16
CA ILE A 210 7.08 -10.33 8.18
C ILE A 210 8.24 -9.35 8.34
N PHE A 211 8.85 -8.92 7.23
CA PHE A 211 9.93 -7.93 7.26
C PHE A 211 9.49 -6.62 7.91
N HIS A 212 8.31 -6.13 7.57
CA HIS A 212 7.77 -4.88 8.10
C HIS A 212 7.46 -4.97 9.59
N THR A 213 6.99 -6.14 10.05
CA THR A 213 6.79 -6.43 11.48
C THR A 213 8.12 -6.44 12.24
N ILE A 214 9.15 -7.07 11.69
CA ILE A 214 10.51 -7.06 12.27
C ILE A 214 11.05 -5.63 12.33
N LEU A 215 10.89 -4.86 11.25
CA LEU A 215 11.31 -3.45 11.21
C LEU A 215 10.61 -2.63 12.30
N PHE A 216 9.31 -2.85 12.53
CA PHE A 216 8.58 -2.19 13.61
C PHE A 216 9.23 -2.46 14.98
N PHE A 217 9.55 -3.71 15.31
CA PHE A 217 10.21 -4.05 16.57
C PHE A 217 11.62 -3.46 16.69
N ILE A 218 12.37 -3.40 15.57
CA ILE A 218 13.68 -2.74 15.53
C ILE A 218 13.54 -1.24 15.81
N LEU A 219 12.61 -0.56 15.13
CA LEU A 219 12.33 0.87 15.34
C LEU A 219 11.89 1.15 16.78
N TRP A 220 11.00 0.30 17.32
CA TRP A 220 10.54 0.40 18.69
C TRP A 220 11.69 0.24 19.69
N GLY A 221 12.53 -0.78 19.52
CA GLY A 221 13.70 -1.01 20.38
C GLY A 221 14.71 0.15 20.31
N LEU A 222 14.95 0.68 19.11
CA LEU A 222 15.81 1.85 18.90
C LEU A 222 15.26 3.09 19.61
N LEU A 223 13.98 3.42 19.42
CA LEU A 223 13.36 4.58 20.06
C LEU A 223 13.28 4.42 21.58
N PHE A 224 12.99 3.21 22.08
CA PHE A 224 13.04 2.90 23.50
C PHE A 224 14.44 3.12 24.08
N PHE A 225 15.49 2.68 23.37
CA PHE A 225 16.87 2.90 23.77
C PHE A 225 17.22 4.41 23.80
N LEU A 226 16.84 5.17 22.77
CA LEU A 226 17.04 6.63 22.72
C LEU A 226 16.33 7.33 23.88
N TYR A 227 15.10 6.90 24.21
CA TYR A 227 14.38 7.40 25.37
C TYR A 227 15.14 7.13 26.68
N LYS A 228 15.55 5.88 26.91
CA LYS A 228 16.32 5.50 28.12
C LYS A 228 17.63 6.28 28.24
N TYR A 229 18.34 6.45 27.13
CA TYR A 229 19.56 7.25 27.07
C TYR A 229 19.29 8.72 27.42
N SER A 230 18.29 9.35 26.79
CA SER A 230 17.92 10.75 27.05
C SER A 230 17.51 11.00 28.50
N SER A 231 16.83 10.03 29.13
CA SER A 231 16.43 10.13 30.52
C SER A 231 17.61 10.00 31.48
N LYS A 232 18.63 9.20 31.14
CA LYS A 232 19.85 9.05 31.94
C LYS A 232 20.73 10.30 31.88
N GLN A 233 20.74 11.01 30.76
CA GLN A 233 21.54 12.23 30.56
C GLN A 233 20.90 13.50 31.14
N GLY A 234 19.75 13.39 31.84
CA GLY A 234 19.14 14.54 32.51
C GLY A 234 18.63 15.62 31.55
N PHE A 235 18.20 15.27 30.34
CA PHE A 235 17.63 16.23 29.36
C PHE A 235 16.26 16.81 29.77
N ALA A 236 15.95 16.84 31.08
CA ALA A 236 14.64 17.11 31.65
C ALA A 236 14.57 18.35 32.56
N GLU A 237 15.66 19.07 32.84
CA GLU A 237 15.73 19.87 34.07
C GLU A 237 16.10 21.35 33.94
N ASP A 238 16.22 21.94 32.75
CA ASP A 238 16.58 23.36 32.66
C ASP A 238 15.95 24.08 31.45
N ASN A 239 15.02 25.00 31.74
CA ASN A 239 14.21 25.74 30.77
C ASN A 239 14.84 27.08 30.34
N GLN A 240 16.07 27.38 30.77
CA GLN A 240 16.72 28.66 30.47
C GLN A 240 17.57 28.65 29.18
N ASP A 241 17.96 27.48 28.68
CA ASP A 241 18.72 27.30 27.43
C ASP A 241 17.80 26.80 26.30
N GLU A 242 17.70 27.56 25.21
CA GLU A 242 16.90 27.20 24.03
C GLU A 242 17.20 25.78 23.51
N ASN A 243 18.47 25.35 23.58
CA ASN A 243 18.86 24.01 23.15
C ASN A 243 18.33 22.92 24.08
N LYS A 244 18.28 23.19 25.39
CA LYS A 244 17.73 22.23 26.36
C LYS A 244 16.22 22.11 26.20
N VAL A 245 15.52 23.22 25.90
CA VAL A 245 14.08 23.20 25.59
C VAL A 245 13.77 22.34 24.36
N GLU A 246 14.56 22.43 23.28
CA GLU A 246 14.38 21.56 22.11
C GLU A 246 14.63 20.08 22.44
N LEU A 247 15.62 19.77 23.27
CA LEU A 247 15.92 18.40 23.69
C LEU A 247 14.84 17.82 24.61
N THR A 248 14.24 18.61 25.49
CA THR A 248 13.10 18.18 26.30
C THR A 248 11.89 17.86 25.41
N LYS A 249 11.59 18.71 24.42
CA LYS A 249 10.54 18.44 23.42
C LYS A 249 10.83 17.17 22.61
N ALA A 250 12.09 16.93 22.25
CA ALA A 250 12.51 15.73 21.55
C ALA A 250 12.32 14.47 22.42
N ARG A 251 12.70 14.55 23.70
CA ARG A 251 12.50 13.47 24.67
C ARG A 251 11.02 13.17 24.87
N ASP A 252 10.16 14.16 24.98
CA ASP A 252 8.71 13.96 25.14
C ASP A 252 8.08 13.18 23.97
N VAL A 253 8.55 13.44 22.75
CA VAL A 253 8.15 12.70 21.55
C VAL A 253 8.62 11.25 21.62
N ILE A 254 9.88 10.99 21.98
CA ILE A 254 10.42 9.63 22.05
C ILE A 254 9.89 8.87 23.28
N SER A 255 9.47 9.56 24.34
CA SER A 255 8.83 8.91 25.51
C SER A 255 7.62 8.06 25.10
N ARG A 256 6.94 8.44 24.02
CA ARG A 256 5.86 7.67 23.37
C ARG A 256 6.42 6.73 22.29
N HIS A 257 7.49 6.00 22.60
CA HIS A 257 8.29 5.22 21.64
C HIS A 257 7.46 4.21 20.83
N VAL A 258 6.40 3.62 21.39
CA VAL A 258 5.47 2.74 20.65
C VAL A 258 4.74 3.51 19.54
N ILE A 259 4.12 4.65 19.87
CA ILE A 259 3.38 5.47 18.91
C ILE A 259 4.35 6.04 17.86
N SER A 260 5.52 6.50 18.29
CA SER A 260 6.59 6.99 17.41
C SER A 260 7.08 5.91 16.44
N ALA A 261 7.24 4.66 16.89
CA ALA A 261 7.58 3.54 16.03
C ALA A 261 6.44 3.20 15.06
N LEU A 262 5.17 3.27 15.49
CA LEU A 262 4.01 3.09 14.62
C LEU A 262 3.93 4.18 13.54
N ILE A 263 4.18 5.46 13.89
CA ILE A 263 4.19 6.57 12.93
C ILE A 263 5.20 6.30 11.81
N ILE A 264 6.43 5.94 12.16
CA ILE A 264 7.49 5.66 11.19
C ILE A 264 7.22 4.35 10.43
N GLY A 265 6.80 3.30 11.14
CA GLY A 265 6.50 2.00 10.56
C GLY A 265 5.38 2.08 9.51
N LEU A 266 4.25 2.71 9.86
CA LEU A 266 3.15 2.95 8.92
C LEU A 266 3.59 3.83 7.75
N PHE A 267 4.50 4.78 7.95
CA PHE A 267 4.98 5.63 6.86
C PHE A 267 5.74 4.79 5.83
N PHE A 268 6.61 3.88 6.28
CA PHE A 268 7.36 2.98 5.40
C PHE A 268 6.49 2.03 4.57
N SER A 269 5.22 1.82 4.96
CA SER A 269 4.28 1.02 4.14
C SER A 269 4.11 1.58 2.72
N LEU A 270 4.24 2.90 2.53
CA LEU A 270 4.13 3.54 1.22
C LEU A 270 5.20 3.07 0.22
N TRP A 271 6.34 2.58 0.71
CA TRP A 271 7.44 2.09 -0.13
C TRP A 271 7.48 0.57 -0.21
N PHE A 272 7.01 -0.13 0.81
CA PHE A 272 7.05 -1.59 0.84
C PHE A 272 5.92 -2.26 0.08
N TYR A 273 4.80 -1.56 -0.14
CA TYR A 273 3.63 -2.11 -0.83
C TYR A 273 3.26 -1.26 -2.06
N PRO A 274 3.90 -1.48 -3.22
CA PRO A 274 3.67 -0.68 -4.44
C PRO A 274 2.22 -0.70 -4.95
N SER A 275 1.48 -1.80 -4.73
CA SER A 275 0.10 -1.99 -5.20
C SER A 275 -0.86 -2.22 -4.02
N MET A 276 -1.00 -1.21 -3.16
CA MET A 276 -1.58 -1.39 -1.81
C MET A 276 -3.05 -1.86 -1.66
N ILE A 277 -3.97 -1.93 -2.60
CA ILE A 277 -5.45 -1.95 -2.34
C ILE A 277 -5.96 -0.79 -1.43
N ILE A 278 -7.04 -0.13 -1.87
CA ILE A 278 -7.55 1.10 -1.23
C ILE A 278 -7.97 0.86 0.22
N SER A 279 -8.58 -0.28 0.54
CA SER A 279 -8.99 -0.58 1.93
C SER A 279 -7.80 -0.63 2.90
N VAL A 280 -6.60 -1.02 2.46
CA VAL A 280 -5.40 -1.01 3.31
C VAL A 280 -4.90 0.42 3.51
N ILE A 281 -4.94 1.24 2.45
CA ILE A 281 -4.64 2.68 2.54
C ILE A 281 -5.55 3.34 3.58
N GLU A 282 -6.86 3.05 3.52
CA GLU A 282 -7.86 3.59 4.45
C GLU A 282 -7.62 3.13 5.88
N VAL A 283 -7.25 1.85 6.10
CA VAL A 283 -6.87 1.34 7.44
C VAL A 283 -5.63 2.05 7.97
N ILE A 284 -4.63 2.31 7.13
CA ILE A 284 -3.43 3.07 7.51
C ILE A 284 -3.80 4.51 7.85
N GLN A 285 -4.64 5.17 7.05
CA GLN A 285 -5.11 6.52 7.31
C GLN A 285 -5.95 6.60 8.59
N LEU A 286 -6.86 5.66 8.84
CA LEU A 286 -7.60 5.51 10.10
C LEU A 286 -6.65 5.36 11.28
N SER A 287 -5.60 4.55 11.14
CA SER A 287 -4.58 4.40 12.17
C SER A 287 -3.88 5.74 12.45
N TYR A 288 -3.59 6.53 11.41
CA TYR A 288 -3.06 7.88 11.57
C TYR A 288 -4.03 8.86 12.21
N ILE A 289 -5.35 8.75 11.99
CA ILE A 289 -6.34 9.55 12.74
C ILE A 289 -6.19 9.27 14.23
N ILE A 290 -6.24 8.00 14.62
CA ILE A 290 -6.20 7.59 16.03
C ILE A 290 -4.89 8.07 16.65
N ILE A 291 -3.77 7.89 15.95
CA ILE A 291 -2.47 8.41 16.36
C ILE A 291 -2.50 9.94 16.49
N ALA A 292 -3.08 10.66 15.53
CA ALA A 292 -3.15 12.12 15.57
C ALA A 292 -3.98 12.62 16.77
N ILE A 293 -5.10 11.96 17.09
CA ILE A 293 -5.94 12.28 18.27
C ILE A 293 -5.16 12.12 19.57
N ILE A 294 -4.35 11.07 19.68
CA ILE A 294 -3.63 10.74 20.93
C ILE A 294 -2.34 11.56 21.05
N PHE A 295 -1.63 11.76 19.93
CA PHE A 295 -0.27 12.26 19.92
C PHE A 295 -0.18 13.77 19.72
N LEU A 296 -0.96 14.33 18.78
CA LEU A 296 -0.80 15.72 18.35
C LEU A 296 -1.28 16.75 19.41
N PRO A 297 -2.37 16.54 20.18
CA PRO A 297 -2.83 17.49 21.19
C PRO A 297 -1.84 17.75 22.32
N ALA A 298 -0.89 16.84 22.58
CA ALA A 298 0.17 17.07 23.56
C ALA A 298 1.10 18.23 23.15
N PHE A 299 1.10 18.59 21.85
CA PHE A 299 2.04 19.52 21.26
C PHE A 299 1.40 20.71 20.56
N LEU A 300 0.07 20.81 20.62
CA LEU A 300 -0.69 21.90 20.03
C LEU A 300 -1.20 22.86 21.10
N ASN A 301 -1.22 24.14 20.76
CA ASN A 301 -1.89 25.16 21.56
C ASN A 301 -3.38 24.78 21.74
N LYS A 302 -3.94 25.04 22.93
CA LYS A 302 -5.36 24.79 23.26
C LYS A 302 -6.31 25.38 22.21
N LYS A 303 -5.96 26.52 21.59
CA LYS A 303 -6.77 27.17 20.54
C LYS A 303 -6.81 26.41 19.21
N ILE A 304 -5.84 25.53 18.94
CA ILE A 304 -5.72 24.79 17.68
C ILE A 304 -6.41 23.42 17.74
N LYS A 305 -6.51 22.82 18.94
CA LYS A 305 -7.09 21.49 19.15
C LYS A 305 -8.51 21.32 18.56
N PRO A 306 -9.44 22.28 18.69
CA PRO A 306 -10.77 22.12 18.11
C PRO A 306 -10.75 21.93 16.58
N PHE A 307 -9.87 22.65 15.88
CA PHE A 307 -9.74 22.53 14.42
C PHE A 307 -9.20 21.16 14.02
N LEU A 308 -8.22 20.63 14.78
CA LEU A 308 -7.72 19.27 14.56
C LEU A 308 -8.87 18.25 14.67
N TYR A 309 -9.63 18.27 15.77
CA TYR A 309 -10.71 17.30 15.95
C TYR A 309 -11.80 17.43 14.89
N ALA A 310 -12.15 18.66 14.47
CA ALA A 310 -13.11 18.89 13.40
C ALA A 310 -12.64 18.30 12.07
N ILE A 311 -11.36 18.49 11.71
CA ILE A 311 -10.76 17.88 10.50
C ILE A 311 -10.79 16.35 10.57
N LEU A 312 -10.47 15.77 11.73
CA LEU A 312 -10.45 14.32 11.90
C LEU A 312 -11.87 13.71 11.84
N ILE A 313 -12.89 14.43 12.30
CA ILE A 313 -14.29 14.02 12.14
C ILE A 313 -14.71 14.04 10.68
N ILE A 314 -14.40 15.12 9.93
CA ILE A 314 -14.69 15.18 8.49
C ILE A 314 -14.02 14.01 7.76
N PHE A 315 -12.75 13.74 8.09
CA PHE A 315 -12.03 12.66 7.45
C PHE A 315 -12.61 11.27 7.81
N PHE A 316 -13.07 11.08 9.05
CA PHE A 316 -13.80 9.87 9.41
C PHE A 316 -15.05 9.70 8.55
N ILE A 317 -15.86 10.75 8.36
CA ILE A 317 -17.04 10.73 7.48
C ILE A 317 -16.65 10.34 6.04
N ASN A 318 -15.57 10.92 5.51
CA ASN A 318 -15.09 10.66 4.16
C ASN A 318 -14.72 9.18 3.93
N ILE A 319 -14.16 8.50 4.94
CA ILE A 319 -13.88 7.06 4.88
C ILE A 319 -15.17 6.22 4.86
N PHE A 320 -16.23 6.65 5.54
CA PHE A 320 -17.51 5.93 5.48
C PHE A 320 -18.21 6.08 4.12
N GLN A 321 -17.99 7.21 3.43
CA GLN A 321 -18.59 7.47 2.13
C GLN A 321 -18.19 6.43 1.06
N VAL A 322 -17.04 5.77 1.24
CA VAL A 322 -16.48 4.74 0.35
C VAL A 322 -17.39 3.52 0.20
N MET A 323 -18.22 3.26 1.20
CA MET A 323 -19.16 2.14 1.17
C MET A 323 -20.37 2.39 0.28
N ILE A 324 -20.47 3.56 -0.36
CA ILE A 324 -21.64 4.03 -1.08
C ILE A 324 -21.23 4.55 -2.48
N PRO A 325 -21.90 4.14 -3.57
CA PRO A 325 -21.59 4.62 -4.92
C PRO A 325 -21.67 6.16 -5.03
N ALA A 326 -20.66 6.82 -5.63
CA ALA A 326 -20.50 8.28 -5.52
C ALA A 326 -21.58 9.12 -6.22
N LYS A 327 -22.34 8.55 -7.18
CA LYS A 327 -23.36 9.28 -7.95
C LYS A 327 -24.76 9.26 -7.32
N THR A 328 -24.92 8.72 -6.12
CA THR A 328 -26.22 8.75 -5.43
C THR A 328 -26.52 10.15 -4.89
N LEU A 329 -27.81 10.48 -4.73
CA LEU A 329 -28.22 11.71 -4.03
C LEU A 329 -27.60 11.78 -2.63
N PHE A 330 -27.55 10.65 -1.93
CA PHE A 330 -27.01 10.54 -0.58
C PHE A 330 -25.53 10.93 -0.50
N THR A 331 -24.69 10.40 -1.38
CA THR A 331 -23.25 10.77 -1.44
C THR A 331 -23.06 12.23 -1.81
N ARG A 332 -23.92 12.79 -2.66
CA ARG A 332 -23.86 14.23 -2.99
C ARG A 332 -24.23 15.11 -1.80
N ILE A 333 -25.19 14.71 -0.97
CA ILE A 333 -25.56 15.43 0.27
C ILE A 333 -24.44 15.35 1.31
N ILE A 334 -23.81 14.19 1.47
CA ILE A 334 -22.61 14.04 2.33
C ILE A 334 -21.51 14.98 1.83
N LEU A 335 -21.19 14.96 0.53
CA LEU A 335 -20.18 15.83 -0.06
C LEU A 335 -20.48 17.31 0.16
N LEU A 336 -21.74 17.75 0.06
CA LEU A 336 -22.13 19.11 0.41
C LEU A 336 -21.85 19.42 1.88
N THR A 337 -22.20 18.51 2.78
CA THR A 337 -22.01 18.67 4.22
C THR A 337 -20.52 18.78 4.54
N GLU A 338 -19.69 17.92 3.95
CA GLU A 338 -18.23 17.97 4.06
C GLU A 338 -17.68 19.29 3.54
N ASN A 339 -18.14 19.76 2.37
CA ASN A 339 -17.69 21.03 1.80
C ASN A 339 -18.07 22.22 2.68
N ILE A 340 -19.28 22.27 3.24
CA ILE A 340 -19.72 23.34 4.15
C ILE A 340 -18.86 23.34 5.41
N LEU A 341 -18.72 22.18 6.07
CA LEU A 341 -17.93 22.05 7.29
C LEU A 341 -16.45 22.37 7.05
N GLY A 342 -15.87 21.84 5.97
CA GLY A 342 -14.49 22.10 5.59
C GLY A 342 -14.25 23.58 5.29
N THR A 343 -15.14 24.21 4.51
CA THR A 343 -15.07 25.65 4.20
C THR A 343 -15.15 26.49 5.47
N TRP A 344 -16.06 26.15 6.38
CA TRP A 344 -16.17 26.81 7.68
C TRP A 344 -14.89 26.68 8.51
N ILE A 345 -14.30 25.47 8.60
CA ILE A 345 -13.03 25.26 9.32
C ILE A 345 -11.90 26.09 8.69
N LEU A 346 -11.74 26.04 7.37
CA LEU A 346 -10.69 26.79 6.68
C LEU A 346 -10.87 28.30 6.84
N TYR A 347 -12.11 28.80 6.80
CA TYR A 347 -12.42 30.19 7.11
C TYR A 347 -11.98 30.58 8.52
N GLN A 348 -12.26 29.74 9.52
CA GLN A 348 -11.84 29.99 10.90
C GLN A 348 -10.31 29.96 11.05
N VAL A 349 -9.62 29.10 10.30
CA VAL A 349 -8.16 29.05 10.24
C VAL A 349 -7.59 30.33 9.63
N ILE A 350 -8.18 30.84 8.53
CA ILE A 350 -7.80 32.12 7.91
C ILE A 350 -8.01 33.27 8.91
N LYS A 351 -9.19 33.35 9.53
CA LYS A 351 -9.51 34.38 10.53
C LYS A 351 -8.58 34.34 11.74
N SER A 352 -8.24 33.13 12.20
CA SER A 352 -7.33 32.89 13.33
C SER A 352 -5.85 32.87 12.93
N GLY A 353 -5.53 33.25 11.68
CA GLY A 353 -4.23 33.06 11.06
C GLY A 353 -3.07 33.60 11.88
N LYS A 354 -3.22 34.74 12.57
CA LYS A 354 -2.16 35.29 13.45
C LYS A 354 -1.83 34.33 14.61
N THR A 355 -2.84 33.83 15.32
CA THR A 355 -2.66 32.89 16.44
C THR A 355 -2.07 31.55 15.98
N ILE A 356 -2.56 31.04 14.85
CA ILE A 356 -2.09 29.78 14.29
C ILE A 356 -0.68 29.93 13.73
N SER A 357 -0.36 31.08 13.12
CA SER A 357 0.96 31.37 12.57
C SER A 357 2.06 31.33 13.63
N VAL A 358 1.80 31.78 14.87
CA VAL A 358 2.78 31.70 15.96
C VAL A 358 3.14 30.24 16.23
N SER A 359 2.13 29.37 16.38
CA SER A 359 2.37 27.94 16.63
C SER A 359 3.00 27.19 15.45
N LEU A 360 2.66 27.58 14.21
CA LEU A 360 3.27 26.99 13.01
C LEU A 360 4.67 27.54 12.72
N LYS A 361 4.97 28.80 13.10
CA LYS A 361 6.30 29.42 13.01
C LYS A 361 7.31 28.73 13.91
N GLU A 362 6.92 28.43 15.15
CA GLU A 362 7.75 27.63 16.08
C GLU A 362 8.19 26.31 15.45
N ASN A 363 7.32 25.71 14.63
CA ASN A 363 7.58 24.43 13.97
C ASN A 363 8.04 24.59 12.49
N LYS A 364 8.24 25.84 12.02
CA LYS A 364 8.67 26.20 10.65
C LYS A 364 7.78 25.61 9.53
N TRP A 365 6.46 25.54 9.79
CA TRP A 365 5.42 25.07 8.86
C TRP A 365 4.47 26.19 8.40
N GLU A 366 4.83 27.46 8.61
CA GLU A 366 3.97 28.62 8.30
C GLU A 366 3.56 28.72 6.83
N PHE A 367 4.34 28.14 5.90
CA PHE A 367 4.03 28.17 4.47
C PHE A 367 2.69 27.50 4.15
N PHE A 368 2.25 26.53 4.98
CA PHE A 368 0.96 25.86 4.83
C PHE A 368 -0.20 26.87 4.86
N LEU A 369 -0.10 27.93 5.68
CA LEU A 369 -1.13 28.97 5.77
C LEU A 369 -1.31 29.73 4.44
N LYS A 370 -0.28 29.76 3.58
CA LYS A 370 -0.37 30.38 2.25
C LYS A 370 -1.23 29.55 1.29
N LEU A 371 -1.38 28.25 1.53
CA LEU A 371 -2.19 27.34 0.70
C LEU A 371 -3.64 27.22 1.20
N VAL A 372 -3.92 27.60 2.45
CA VAL A 372 -5.27 27.56 3.01
C VAL A 372 -6.30 28.34 2.16
N PRO A 373 -6.02 29.55 1.63
CA PRO A 373 -6.96 30.23 0.73
C PRO A 373 -7.23 29.47 -0.58
N VAL A 374 -6.24 28.74 -1.11
CA VAL A 374 -6.41 27.90 -2.30
C VAL A 374 -7.33 26.73 -2.00
N PHE A 375 -7.11 26.04 -0.88
CA PHE A 375 -8.01 24.96 -0.44
C PHE A 375 -9.42 25.46 -0.13
N PHE A 376 -9.55 26.66 0.42
CA PHE A 376 -10.84 27.30 0.61
C PHE A 376 -11.56 27.51 -0.73
N ALA A 377 -10.86 28.07 -1.73
CA ALA A 377 -11.42 28.24 -3.07
C ALA A 377 -11.82 26.90 -3.71
N PHE A 378 -11.03 25.84 -3.52
CA PHE A 378 -11.35 24.50 -4.01
C PHE A 378 -12.64 23.93 -3.39
N LEU A 379 -12.84 24.08 -2.07
CA LEU A 379 -14.07 23.61 -1.42
C LEU A 379 -15.30 24.42 -1.85
N VAL A 380 -15.16 25.73 -2.05
CA VAL A 380 -16.25 26.58 -2.57
C VAL A 380 -16.59 26.19 -4.02
N ALA A 381 -15.59 26.02 -4.87
CA ALA A 381 -15.78 25.56 -6.25
C ALA A 381 -16.40 24.14 -6.27
N SER A 382 -15.96 23.24 -5.40
CA SER A 382 -16.53 21.90 -5.24
C SER A 382 -18.00 21.95 -4.83
N PHE A 383 -18.35 22.81 -3.87
CA PHE A 383 -19.72 23.03 -3.45
C PHE A 383 -20.61 23.47 -4.63
N ILE A 384 -20.19 24.50 -5.36
CA ILE A 384 -20.93 25.02 -6.52
C ILE A 384 -21.06 23.92 -7.59
N ALA A 385 -19.96 23.26 -7.95
CA ALA A 385 -19.95 22.19 -8.93
C ALA A 385 -20.94 21.05 -8.58
N ASN A 386 -20.95 20.60 -7.32
CA ASN A 386 -21.86 19.55 -6.88
C ASN A 386 -23.33 19.97 -7.00
N VAL A 387 -23.65 21.22 -6.65
CA VAL A 387 -25.00 21.79 -6.73
C VAL A 387 -25.53 21.76 -8.17
N PHE A 388 -24.71 22.18 -9.13
CA PHE A 388 -25.08 22.24 -10.55
C PHE A 388 -24.95 20.89 -11.28
N GLY A 389 -24.41 19.84 -10.64
CA GLY A 389 -24.31 18.50 -11.23
C GLY A 389 -23.01 18.23 -11.99
N PHE A 390 -21.96 19.00 -11.71
CA PHE A 390 -20.57 18.69 -12.06
C PHE A 390 -19.93 17.90 -10.90
N VAL A 391 -20.40 16.67 -10.69
CA VAL A 391 -20.07 15.84 -9.53
C VAL A 391 -18.62 15.36 -9.59
N ASN A 392 -18.13 14.96 -10.76
CA ASN A 392 -16.73 14.50 -10.90
C ASN A 392 -15.70 15.55 -10.45
N ILE A 393 -15.83 16.81 -10.89
CA ILE A 393 -14.91 17.88 -10.47
C ILE A 393 -15.15 18.29 -9.01
N ALA A 394 -16.39 18.22 -8.53
CA ALA A 394 -16.67 18.46 -7.11
C ALA A 394 -15.93 17.46 -6.23
N VAL A 395 -16.04 16.16 -6.54
CA VAL A 395 -15.34 15.08 -5.84
C VAL A 395 -13.83 15.26 -5.93
N LEU A 396 -13.28 15.57 -7.12
CA LEU A 396 -11.85 15.82 -7.31
C LEU A 396 -11.32 16.92 -6.39
N LEU A 397 -11.97 18.09 -6.40
CA LEU A 397 -11.54 19.25 -5.63
C LEU A 397 -11.66 19.02 -4.12
N SER A 398 -12.77 18.42 -3.67
CA SER A 398 -12.97 18.10 -2.25
C SER A 398 -11.96 17.07 -1.75
N ASN A 399 -11.82 15.94 -2.46
CA ASN A 399 -10.87 14.89 -2.11
C ASN A 399 -9.43 15.42 -2.13
N THR A 400 -9.09 16.31 -3.07
CA THR A 400 -7.77 16.96 -3.08
C THR A 400 -7.53 17.70 -1.79
N VAL A 401 -8.48 18.51 -1.31
CA VAL A 401 -8.32 19.26 -0.06
C VAL A 401 -8.21 18.31 1.14
N VAL A 402 -9.13 17.35 1.25
CA VAL A 402 -9.17 16.38 2.37
C VAL A 402 -7.87 15.55 2.42
N ASN A 403 -7.48 14.95 1.29
CA ASN A 403 -6.25 14.15 1.20
C ASN A 403 -4.99 14.99 1.43
N SER A 404 -4.96 16.24 0.97
CA SER A 404 -3.84 17.15 1.24
C SER A 404 -3.70 17.44 2.73
N ILE A 405 -4.81 17.71 3.43
CA ILE A 405 -4.78 18.01 4.86
C ILE A 405 -4.34 16.78 5.66
N ILE A 406 -4.84 15.58 5.37
CA ILE A 406 -4.42 14.39 6.12
C ILE A 406 -2.96 14.02 5.84
N ASN A 407 -2.52 14.09 4.58
CA ASN A 407 -1.13 13.81 4.25
C ASN A 407 -0.19 14.84 4.87
N PHE A 408 -0.64 16.09 5.03
CA PHE A 408 0.08 17.09 5.82
C PHE A 408 0.23 16.66 7.29
N ILE A 409 -0.86 16.21 7.94
CA ILE A 409 -0.82 15.71 9.32
C ILE A 409 0.16 14.53 9.45
N ILE A 410 0.09 13.55 8.53
CA ILE A 410 0.99 12.38 8.51
C ILE A 410 2.45 12.83 8.40
N VAL A 411 2.75 13.71 7.44
CA VAL A 411 4.10 14.23 7.21
C VAL A 411 4.62 14.99 8.42
N VAL A 412 3.79 15.83 9.05
CA VAL A 412 4.16 16.56 10.28
C VAL A 412 4.48 15.60 11.42
N LEU A 413 3.68 14.54 11.61
CA LEU A 413 3.94 13.51 12.62
C LEU A 413 5.29 12.82 12.37
N VAL A 414 5.55 12.39 11.13
CA VAL A 414 6.79 11.71 10.75
C VAL A 414 8.00 12.60 10.94
N VAL A 415 7.96 13.85 10.44
CA VAL A 415 9.05 14.82 10.60
C VAL A 415 9.33 15.08 12.07
N ARG A 416 8.28 15.19 12.89
CA ARG A 416 8.43 15.42 14.34
C ARG A 416 9.14 14.26 15.01
N VAL A 417 8.76 13.01 14.73
CA VAL A 417 9.41 11.83 15.32
C VAL A 417 10.86 11.71 14.83
N LEU A 418 11.11 11.87 13.53
CA LEU A 418 12.45 11.78 12.96
C LEU A 418 13.40 12.84 13.53
N ASN A 419 12.98 14.11 13.56
CA ASN A 419 13.80 15.18 14.09
C ASN A 419 14.13 14.95 15.56
N SER A 420 13.15 14.55 16.38
CA SER A 420 13.39 14.20 17.79
C SER A 420 14.37 13.04 17.94
N ALA A 421 14.24 11.99 17.13
CA ALA A 421 15.15 10.85 17.11
C ALA A 421 16.58 11.27 16.74
N PHE A 422 16.74 12.07 15.69
CA PHE A 422 18.05 12.57 15.28
C PHE A 422 18.69 13.50 16.33
N SER A 423 17.91 14.39 16.95
CA SER A 423 18.40 15.30 18.00
C SER A 423 19.04 14.55 19.17
N ILE A 424 18.43 13.42 19.59
CA ILE A 424 18.96 12.57 20.66
C ILE A 424 20.10 11.67 20.14
N LEU A 425 19.95 11.07 18.95
CA LEU A 425 20.93 10.16 18.35
C LEU A 425 22.28 10.84 18.12
N LEU A 426 22.30 12.08 17.61
CA LEU A 426 23.54 12.82 17.33
C LEU A 426 24.36 13.13 18.59
N ARG A 427 23.73 13.08 19.76
CA ARG A 427 24.36 13.32 21.07
C ARG A 427 24.80 12.03 21.76
N MET A 428 24.59 10.87 21.14
CA MET A 428 25.07 9.59 21.68
C MET A 428 26.61 9.49 21.58
N PRO A 429 27.27 8.84 22.56
CA PRO A 429 28.72 8.72 22.59
C PRO A 429 29.28 7.99 21.36
N LEU A 430 28.57 7.00 20.83
CA LEU A 430 28.98 6.28 19.61
C LEU A 430 29.02 7.20 18.38
N VAL A 431 28.09 8.15 18.29
CA VAL A 431 27.97 9.07 17.15
C VAL A 431 28.95 10.24 17.30
N LEU A 432 29.16 10.73 18.53
CA LEU A 432 30.14 11.76 18.85
C LEU A 432 31.61 11.33 18.69
N LYS A 433 31.89 10.03 18.49
CA LYS A 433 33.22 9.56 18.08
C LYS A 433 33.63 10.10 16.69
N LEU A 434 32.67 10.47 15.86
CA LEU A 434 32.94 11.06 14.56
C LEU A 434 33.29 12.54 14.73
N ASN A 435 34.56 12.90 14.45
CA ASN A 435 35.08 14.25 14.60
C ASN A 435 34.22 15.32 13.89
N LEU A 436 33.67 14.98 12.72
CA LEU A 436 32.75 15.85 11.96
C LEU A 436 31.49 16.20 12.79
N ILE A 437 30.91 15.23 13.49
CA ILE A 437 29.69 15.44 14.28
C ILE A 437 30.02 16.17 15.58
N ARG A 438 31.09 15.79 16.27
CA ARG A 438 31.49 16.45 17.52
C ARG A 438 31.79 17.94 17.33
N ASN A 439 32.49 18.29 16.25
CA ASN A 439 32.92 19.67 16.01
C ASN A 439 31.82 20.55 15.37
N HIS A 440 30.80 19.94 14.74
CA HIS A 440 29.74 20.67 14.01
C HIS A 440 28.32 20.19 14.33
N LEU A 441 28.10 19.72 15.56
CA LEU A 441 26.84 19.09 15.99
C LEU A 441 25.60 19.91 15.59
N TYR A 442 25.57 21.20 15.96
CA TYR A 442 24.44 22.08 15.69
C TYR A 442 24.19 22.29 14.18
N LEU A 443 25.26 22.46 13.40
CA LEU A 443 25.14 22.63 11.95
C LEU A 443 24.60 21.37 11.28
N ILE A 444 25.07 20.19 11.72
CA ILE A 444 24.62 18.90 11.18
C ILE A 444 23.17 18.62 11.56
N GLU A 445 22.80 18.85 12.82
CA GLU A 445 21.41 18.72 13.29
C GLU A 445 20.46 19.62 12.49
N LYS A 446 20.81 20.91 12.35
CA LYS A 446 20.03 21.87 11.56
C LYS A 446 19.87 21.42 10.11
N ARG A 447 20.94 20.92 9.48
CA ARG A 447 20.88 20.40 8.10
C ARG A 447 20.01 19.15 8.00
N ILE A 448 20.11 18.21 8.93
CA ILE A 448 19.26 17.01 8.95
C ILE A 448 17.79 17.42 9.08
N HIS A 449 17.45 18.31 10.02
CA HIS A 449 16.07 18.78 10.18
C HIS A 449 15.55 19.50 8.94
N GLN A 450 16.39 20.29 8.27
CA GLN A 450 16.05 20.96 7.02
C GLN A 450 15.82 19.96 5.88
N THR A 451 16.70 18.98 5.71
CA THR A 451 16.59 17.94 4.69
C THR A 451 15.35 17.08 4.90
N VAL A 452 15.12 16.61 6.14
CA VAL A 452 13.93 15.83 6.49
C VAL A 452 12.66 16.63 6.18
N ARG A 453 12.62 17.92 6.54
CA ARG A 453 11.48 18.79 6.21
C ARG A 453 11.33 19.00 4.70
N LEU A 454 12.42 19.23 3.96
CA LEU A 454 12.36 19.45 2.53
C LEU A 454 11.79 18.23 1.81
N ILE A 455 12.30 17.03 2.13
CA ILE A 455 11.80 15.76 1.59
C ILE A 455 10.30 15.60 1.92
N ALA A 456 9.92 15.88 3.16
CA ALA A 456 8.54 15.86 3.60
C ALA A 456 7.62 16.81 2.81
N ILE A 457 8.07 18.05 2.56
CA ILE A 457 7.34 19.03 1.76
C ILE A 457 7.20 18.54 0.31
N LEU A 458 8.26 17.99 -0.27
CA LEU A 458 8.24 17.44 -1.63
C LEU A 458 7.28 16.25 -1.74
N LEU A 459 7.30 15.33 -0.78
CA LEU A 459 6.35 14.20 -0.73
C LEU A 459 4.91 14.67 -0.56
N TRP A 460 4.70 15.72 0.22
CA TRP A 460 3.39 16.32 0.40
C TRP A 460 2.87 16.95 -0.90
N PHE A 461 3.65 17.82 -1.56
CA PHE A 461 3.27 18.40 -2.86
C PHE A 461 3.05 17.34 -3.93
N LYS A 462 3.93 16.33 -3.99
CA LYS A 462 3.78 15.15 -4.84
C LYS A 462 2.38 14.55 -4.62
N SER A 463 1.96 14.34 -3.37
CA SER A 463 0.62 13.85 -3.08
C SER A 463 -0.52 14.77 -3.56
N ILE A 464 -0.39 16.09 -3.42
CA ILE A 464 -1.42 17.05 -3.91
C ILE A 464 -1.58 16.91 -5.42
N PHE A 465 -0.46 16.96 -6.15
CA PHE A 465 -0.45 16.86 -7.60
C PHE A 465 -0.99 15.52 -8.10
N LYS A 466 -0.71 14.42 -7.38
CA LYS A 466 -1.31 13.10 -7.66
C LYS A 466 -2.83 13.12 -7.50
N ASN A 467 -3.34 13.72 -6.43
CA ASN A 467 -4.79 13.83 -6.20
C ASN A 467 -5.48 14.72 -7.25
N LEU A 468 -4.80 15.73 -7.77
CA LEU A 468 -5.27 16.57 -8.87
C LEU A 468 -5.16 15.89 -10.24
N ASN A 469 -4.65 14.66 -10.32
CA ASN A 469 -4.41 13.92 -11.56
C ASN A 469 -3.50 14.67 -12.55
N ILE A 470 -2.52 15.44 -12.05
CA ILE A 470 -1.58 16.21 -12.89
C ILE A 470 -0.40 15.34 -13.35
N TYR A 471 -0.08 14.25 -12.63
CA TYR A 471 0.95 13.28 -13.01
C TYR A 471 0.74 11.94 -12.24
N ASP A 472 1.27 10.82 -12.77
CA ASP A 472 1.19 9.47 -12.17
C ASP A 472 2.27 9.17 -11.12
#